data_AF-A0A7C1PZ74-F1
#
_entry.id   AF-A0A7C1PZ74-F1
#
_cell.length_a   1.000
_cell.length_b   1.000
_cell.length_c   1.000
_cell.angle_alpha   90.00
_cell.angle_beta   90.00
_cell.angle_gamma   90.00
#
_symmetry.space_group_name_H-M   'P 1'
#
loop_
_entity.id
_entity.type
_entity.pdbx_description
1 polymer ?
#
loop_
_entity_poly.entity_id
_entity_poly.type
_entity_poly.pdbx_seq_one_letter_code
_entity_poly.pdbx_strand_id
1 'polypeptide(L)' 'MRRKPYTELGLSRVPCLRCGKPSTQQWQICSLGNKWAGVCTKCDVALNKLVLKFMRIKNQKQIIKAYAVLKGK' A
#
# COMPACT_ATOMS: atom_id res chain seq x y z
N MET A 1 -13.02 -6.44 -5.35
CA MET A 1 -11.83 -5.69 -5.78
C MET A 1 -11.95 -5.36 -7.26
N ARG A 2 -11.50 -4.17 -7.68
CA ARG A 2 -11.66 -3.64 -9.04
C ARG A 2 -10.47 -4.01 -9.93
N ARG A 3 -10.64 -4.01 -11.25
CA ARG A 3 -9.53 -4.17 -12.23
C ARG A 3 -8.87 -2.85 -12.64
N LYS A 4 -9.52 -1.73 -12.34
CA LYS A 4 -9.01 -0.37 -12.54
C LYS A 4 -8.69 0.26 -11.18
N PRO A 5 -7.69 1.15 -11.09
CA PRO A 5 -7.41 1.87 -9.85
C PRO A 5 -8.63 2.67 -9.39
N TYR A 6 -8.71 2.88 -8.09
CA TYR A 6 -9.68 3.77 -7.47
C TYR A 6 -9.28 5.22 -7.73
N THR A 7 -10.28 6.09 -7.91
CA THR A 7 -10.07 7.55 -7.78
C THR A 7 -9.75 7.88 -6.33
N GLU A 8 -9.19 9.07 -6.05
CA GLU A 8 -8.90 9.48 -4.66
C GLU A 8 -10.16 9.49 -3.79
N LEU A 9 -11.25 10.11 -4.29
CA LEU A 9 -12.57 10.08 -3.66
C LEU A 9 -13.14 8.67 -3.52
N GLY A 10 -12.86 7.80 -4.50
CA GLY A 10 -13.30 6.41 -4.46
C GLY A 10 -12.54 5.58 -3.44
N LEU A 11 -11.26 5.89 -3.22
CA LEU A 11 -10.38 5.16 -2.32
C LEU A 11 -10.72 5.41 -0.85
N SER A 12 -11.10 6.64 -0.49
CA SER A 12 -11.48 6.98 0.90
C SER A 12 -12.69 6.20 1.41
N ARG A 13 -13.53 5.68 0.49
CA ARG A 13 -14.70 4.84 0.80
C ARG A 13 -14.38 3.35 0.87
N VAL A 14 -13.14 2.95 0.58
CA VAL A 14 -12.71 1.56 0.53
C VAL A 14 -11.96 1.21 1.81
N PRO A 15 -12.39 0.19 2.57
CA PRO A 15 -11.65 -0.24 3.74
C PRO A 15 -10.32 -0.90 3.34
N CYS A 16 -9.31 -0.74 4.17
CA CYS A 16 -8.01 -1.38 4.01
C CYS A 16 -8.20 -2.89 4.00
N LEU A 17 -7.72 -3.55 2.93
CA LEU A 17 -7.89 -4.99 2.75
C LEU A 17 -7.30 -5.81 3.92
N ARG A 18 -6.24 -5.30 4.58
CA ARG A 18 -5.56 -6.00 5.67
C ARG A 18 -6.22 -5.81 7.05
N CYS A 19 -6.72 -4.61 7.35
CA CYS A 19 -7.13 -4.27 8.74
C CYS A 19 -8.45 -3.50 8.86
N GLY A 20 -9.18 -3.26 7.77
CA GLY A 20 -10.48 -2.61 7.79
C GLY A 20 -10.48 -1.09 7.97
N LYS A 21 -9.37 -0.47 8.41
CA LYS A 21 -9.26 1.00 8.54
C LYS A 21 -9.44 1.72 7.20
N PRO A 22 -9.81 3.01 7.17
CA PRO A 22 -9.91 3.77 5.93
C PRO A 22 -8.63 3.70 5.10
N SER A 23 -8.78 3.48 3.79
CA SER A 23 -7.64 3.41 2.87
C SER A 23 -7.19 4.80 2.43
N THR A 24 -5.88 4.94 2.28
CA THR A 24 -5.23 6.16 1.78
C THR A 24 -4.27 5.85 0.63
N GLN A 25 -3.92 4.58 0.45
CA GLN A 25 -3.15 4.06 -0.69
C GLN A 25 -3.91 2.89 -1.32
N GLN A 26 -3.48 2.51 -2.51
CA GLN A 26 -4.01 1.35 -3.20
C GLN A 26 -2.85 0.54 -3.77
N TRP A 27 -3.04 -0.78 -3.81
CA TRP A 27 -2.05 -1.73 -4.29
C TRP A 27 -2.67 -2.65 -5.34
N GLN A 28 -1.93 -2.91 -6.41
CA GLN A 28 -2.33 -3.90 -7.42
C GLN A 28 -1.74 -5.26 -7.07
N ILE A 29 -2.59 -6.27 -6.92
CA ILE A 29 -2.18 -7.62 -6.56
C ILE A 29 -2.24 -8.48 -7.81
N CYS A 30 -1.07 -8.77 -8.39
CA CYS A 30 -0.94 -9.48 -9.66
C CYS A 30 -1.55 -10.89 -9.61
N SER A 31 -1.30 -11.62 -8.51
CA SER A 31 -1.83 -12.97 -8.28
C SER A 31 -3.34 -13.03 -8.09
N LEU A 32 -4.02 -11.90 -7.94
CA LEU A 32 -5.49 -11.81 -7.88
C LEU A 32 -6.10 -11.39 -9.23
N GLY A 33 -5.40 -11.63 -10.33
CA GLY A 33 -5.82 -11.19 -11.66
C GLY A 33 -5.70 -9.67 -11.80
N ASN A 34 -4.58 -9.10 -11.34
CA ASN A 34 -4.26 -7.68 -11.43
C ASN A 34 -5.32 -6.76 -10.78
N LYS A 35 -5.95 -7.24 -9.70
CA LYS A 35 -6.99 -6.50 -8.96
C LYS A 35 -6.37 -5.46 -8.03
N TRP A 36 -7.05 -4.32 -7.90
CA TRP A 36 -6.69 -3.22 -7.01
C TRP A 36 -7.38 -3.38 -5.65
N ALA A 37 -6.61 -3.14 -4.58
CA ALA A 37 -7.04 -3.18 -3.20
C ALA A 37 -6.66 -1.90 -2.47
N GLY A 38 -7.54 -1.39 -1.60
CA GLY A 38 -7.21 -0.28 -0.72
C GLY A 38 -6.36 -0.72 0.48
N VAL A 39 -5.43 0.13 0.90
CA VAL A 39 -4.59 -0.07 2.09
C VAL A 39 -4.43 1.25 2.85
N CYS A 40 -4.40 1.17 4.19
CA CYS A 40 -4.08 2.31 5.04
C CYS A 40 -2.56 2.50 5.12
N THR A 41 -2.12 3.72 5.48
CA THR A 41 -0.70 4.10 5.61
C THR A 41 0.12 3.07 6.40
N LYS A 42 -0.36 2.62 7.56
CA LYS A 42 0.38 1.65 8.38
C LYS A 42 0.59 0.31 7.68
N CYS A 43 -0.44 -0.19 7.00
CA CYS A 43 -0.36 -1.46 6.28
C CYS A 43 0.47 -1.35 5.00
N ASP A 44 0.38 -0.20 4.32
CA ASP A 44 1.14 0.09 3.11
C ASP A 44 2.66 0.22 3.40
N VAL A 45 3.05 0.89 4.49
CA VAL A 45 4.45 0.91 4.97
C VAL A 45 4.94 -0.51 5.28
N ALA A 46 4.13 -1.32 5.96
CA ALA A 46 4.49 -2.70 6.27
C ALA A 46 4.65 -3.55 4.99
N LEU A 47 3.80 -3.34 3.98
CA LEU A 47 3.86 -4.03 2.70
C LEU A 47 5.11 -3.63 1.92
N ASN A 48 5.40 -2.33 1.79
CA ASN A 48 6.60 -1.84 1.13
C ASN A 48 7.88 -2.36 1.81
N LYS A 49 7.91 -2.43 3.16
CA LYS A 49 9.03 -3.04 3.89
C LYS A 49 9.26 -4.50 3.49
N LEU A 50 8.18 -5.28 3.34
CA LEU A 50 8.27 -6.68 2.93
C LEU A 50 8.78 -6.80 1.49
N VAL A 51 8.24 -6.00 0.57
CA VAL A 51 8.64 -6.00 -0.85
C VAL A 51 10.11 -5.61 -1.01
N LEU A 52 10.57 -4.55 -0.33
CA LEU A 52 11.98 -4.13 -0.37
C LEU A 52 12.91 -5.25 0.11
N LYS A 53 12.54 -5.93 1.21
CA LYS A 53 13.31 -7.07 1.73
C LYS A 53 13.32 -8.23 0.73
N PHE A 54 12.16 -8.59 0.18
CA PHE A 54 12.02 -9.68 -0.77
C PHE A 54 12.86 -9.44 -2.04
N MET A 55 12.82 -8.21 -2.56
CA MET A 55 13.57 -7.79 -3.75
C MET A 55 15.07 -7.54 -3.48
N ARG A 56 15.54 -7.73 -2.23
CA ARG A 56 16.94 -7.51 -1.83
C ARG A 56 17.46 -6.11 -2.14
N ILE A 57 16.61 -5.09 -1.98
CA ILE A 57 16.98 -3.70 -2.24
C ILE A 57 17.95 -3.20 -1.15
N LYS A 58 19.09 -2.63 -1.58
CA LYS A 58 20.05 -1.99 -0.67
C LYS A 58 19.43 -0.77 0.01
N ASN A 59 19.92 -0.40 1.19
CA ASN A 59 19.44 0.77 1.95
C ASN A 59 17.93 0.76 2.27
N GLN A 60 17.32 -0.43 2.36
CA GLN A 60 15.90 -0.60 2.67
C GLN A 60 15.42 0.15 3.92
N LYS A 61 16.28 0.27 4.95
CA LYS A 61 15.96 0.96 6.21
C LYS A 61 15.81 2.46 5.98
N GLN A 62 16.68 3.09 5.19
CA GLN A 62 16.59 4.51 4.86
C GLN A 62 15.35 4.78 3.98
N ILE A 63 15.14 3.95 2.94
CA ILE A 63 14.00 4.10 2.02
C ILE A 63 12.67 4.03 2.77
N ILE A 64 12.49 3.01 3.62
CA ILE A 64 11.22 2.85 4.33
C ILE A 64 11.00 3.93 5.39
N LYS A 65 12.07 4.44 6.03
CA LYS A 65 12.00 5.54 6.98
C LYS A 65 11.54 6.83 6.27
N ALA A 66 12.15 7.15 5.13
CA ALA A 66 11.75 8.32 4.32
C ALA A 66 10.29 8.19 3.85
N TYR A 67 9.90 7.00 3.38
CA TYR A 67 8.54 6.72 2.95
C TYR A 67 7.52 6.90 4.08
N ALA A 68 7.80 6.37 5.27
CA ALA A 68 6.91 6.49 6.43
C ALA A 68 6.72 7.95 6.88
N VAL A 69 7.78 8.77 6.82
CA VAL A 69 7.70 10.21 7.12
C VAL A 69 6.86 10.94 6.06
N LEU A 70 7.03 10.60 4.77
CA LEU A 70 6.26 11.23 3.69
C LEU A 70 4.77 10.89 3.74
N LYS A 71 4.39 9.69 4.21
CA LYS A 71 2.99 9.24 4.26
C LYS A 71 2.29 9.42 5.61
N GLY A 72 3.05 9.72 6.66
CA GLY A 72 2.52 10.01 8.01
C GLY A 72 2.29 11.49 8.29
N LYS A 73 2.67 12.37 7.35
CA LYS A 73 2.19 13.75 7.28
C LYS A 73 0.81 13.79 6.64
#